data_AF-A0A644VI46-F1
#
_entry.id   AF-A0A644VI46-F1
#
_cell.length_a   1.000
_cell.length_b   1.000
_cell.length_c   1.000
_cell.angle_alpha   90.00
_cell.angle_beta   90.00
_cell.angle_gamma   90.00
#
_symmetry.space_group_name_H-M   'P 1'
#
loop_
_entity.id
_entity.type
_entity.pdbx_description
1 polymer ?
#
loop_
_entity_poly.entity_id
_entity_poly.type
_entity_poly.pdbx_seq_one_letter_code
_entity_poly.pdbx_strand_id
1 'polypeptide(L)'
;MTTSNGLPSSGLQGRILKSFSSVTRKGFSALWQLMIRKRHNKPLSNLYTRCSSTPLDVFIDALVNKNLGRLVIYGKATHKQINDAWELLFTEYCEISGSPQYQGLVNLTREIGSLQSKLLSIRLCVKVLAYRYSARAVSTLRRFGYNYKFNLQDPEGYLRDIKAVMTKSKSVEIALDQSLVEYDKLLKESDGKNLTEDYFQKALVELSKFMGFRVNAREVTVSEYVAMIKRREREIQLSLNQNKRKEKPNGKY
;
A
#
# COMPACT_ATOMS: atom_id res chain seq x y z
N MET A 1 -38.48 -24.50 61.01
CA MET A 1 -37.26 -24.27 61.81
C MET A 1 -36.14 -25.13 61.24
N THR A 2 -34.96 -24.52 61.12
CA THR A 2 -33.61 -25.12 60.99
C THR A 2 -33.27 -26.00 59.78
N THR A 3 -32.62 -25.37 58.80
CA THR A 3 -31.56 -25.94 57.96
C THR A 3 -30.19 -25.69 58.61
N SER A 4 -29.31 -26.71 58.61
CA SER A 4 -27.88 -26.69 59.01
C SER A 4 -27.43 -28.16 58.94
N ASN A 5 -26.29 -28.62 58.43
CA ASN A 5 -25.04 -28.16 57.80
C ASN A 5 -24.54 -29.44 57.05
N GLY A 6 -23.60 -29.49 56.12
CA GLY A 6 -22.58 -28.58 55.62
C GLY A 6 -21.76 -29.36 54.58
N LEU A 7 -21.23 -28.63 53.60
CA LEU A 7 -20.33 -29.12 52.56
C LEU A 7 -19.10 -28.19 52.61
N PRO A 8 -17.86 -28.68 52.81
CA PRO A 8 -16.70 -27.81 52.91
C PRO A 8 -15.93 -27.69 51.60
N SER A 9 -15.26 -26.54 51.48
CA SER A 9 -14.12 -26.21 50.62
C SER A 9 -14.40 -25.72 49.19
N SER A 10 -14.96 -24.51 49.14
CA SER A 10 -14.46 -23.48 48.24
C SER A 10 -13.01 -23.11 48.58
N GLY A 11 -12.08 -23.15 47.61
CA GLY A 11 -10.77 -22.53 47.79
C GLY A 11 -9.72 -22.87 46.75
N LEU A 12 -9.72 -22.18 45.60
CA LEU A 12 -8.51 -21.68 44.91
C LEU A 12 -8.86 -20.84 43.66
N GLN A 13 -9.86 -19.94 43.77
CA GLN A 13 -10.07 -18.82 42.84
C GLN A 13 -9.65 -17.46 43.45
N GLY A 14 -8.83 -17.46 44.50
CA GLY A 14 -8.49 -16.24 45.24
C GLY A 14 -7.09 -16.27 45.84
N ARG A 15 -6.06 -16.28 44.98
CA ARG A 15 -4.63 -16.06 45.25
C ARG A 15 -3.92 -16.17 43.90
N ILE A 16 -3.90 -15.12 43.07
CA ILE A 16 -2.68 -14.33 42.73
C ILE A 16 -3.10 -12.92 42.21
N LEU A 17 -4.15 -12.33 42.79
CA LEU A 17 -4.59 -10.95 42.46
C LEU A 17 -4.78 -10.05 43.69
N LYS A 18 -4.09 -10.36 44.79
CA LYS A 18 -4.02 -9.54 46.01
C LYS A 18 -2.61 -9.48 46.57
N SER A 19 -1.74 -8.79 45.83
CA SER A 19 -0.45 -8.19 46.23
C SER A 19 0.17 -7.74 44.89
N PHE A 20 0.06 -6.50 44.44
CA PHE A 20 0.49 -5.26 45.05
C PHE A 20 -0.51 -4.14 44.71
N SER A 21 -1.33 -3.74 45.67
CA SER A 21 -2.06 -2.47 45.61
C SER A 21 -2.06 -1.80 46.98
N SER A 22 -0.98 -1.11 47.27
CA SER A 22 -0.92 0.06 48.13
C SER A 22 0.52 0.57 48.07
N VAL A 23 0.71 1.89 48.06
CA VAL A 23 2.00 2.60 47.82
C VAL A 23 2.34 2.67 46.32
N THR A 24 1.80 3.59 45.52
CA THR A 24 2.15 5.03 45.51
C THR A 24 1.16 5.83 44.64
N ARG A 25 -0.04 6.13 45.17
CA ARG A 25 -1.05 6.95 44.48
C ARG A 25 -0.75 8.46 44.41
N LYS A 26 0.48 8.89 44.73
CA LYS A 26 0.91 10.31 44.64
C LYS A 26 2.10 10.56 43.71
N GLY A 27 2.76 9.52 43.16
CA GLY A 27 3.84 9.67 42.18
C GLY A 27 3.36 9.60 40.72
N PHE A 28 2.22 8.97 40.47
CA PHE A 28 1.72 8.71 39.12
C PHE A 28 0.99 9.89 38.48
N SER A 29 0.47 10.87 39.24
CA SER A 29 -0.15 12.06 38.62
C SER A 29 0.89 13.05 38.12
N ALA A 30 2.03 13.20 38.80
CA ALA A 30 3.14 14.01 38.32
C ALA A 30 3.84 13.36 37.11
N LEU A 31 4.03 12.04 37.12
CA LEU A 31 4.59 11.31 35.98
C LEU A 31 3.60 11.17 34.81
N TRP A 32 2.29 11.07 35.02
CA TRP A 32 1.29 11.18 33.94
C TRP A 32 1.15 12.62 33.43
N GLN A 33 1.30 13.64 34.27
CA GLN A 33 1.37 15.03 33.81
C GLN A 33 2.67 15.34 33.07
N LEU A 34 3.76 14.65 33.39
CA LEU A 34 5.02 14.68 32.61
C LEU A 34 4.92 13.87 31.30
N MET A 35 4.20 12.74 31.31
CA MET A 35 4.00 11.89 30.12
C MET A 35 2.82 12.30 29.22
N ILE A 36 2.02 13.31 29.60
CA ILE A 36 1.02 13.96 28.72
C ILE A 36 1.51 15.34 28.21
N ARG A 37 2.67 15.84 28.65
CA ARG A 37 3.31 17.04 28.10
C ARG A 37 4.57 16.73 27.30
N LYS A 38 4.37 16.07 26.16
CA LYS A 38 5.05 16.36 24.90
C LYS A 38 4.25 15.81 23.72
N ARG A 39 2.98 16.23 23.60
CA ARG A 39 2.56 16.68 22.26
C ARG A 39 3.51 17.82 21.94
N HIS A 40 4.61 17.53 21.25
CA HIS A 40 5.21 18.54 20.44
C HIS A 40 4.05 19.08 19.61
N ASN A 41 3.65 20.33 19.86
CA ASN A 41 3.23 21.19 18.77
C ASN A 41 4.42 21.20 17.81
N LYS A 42 4.56 20.13 17.02
CA LYS A 42 5.34 20.21 15.80
C LYS A 42 4.63 21.33 15.04
N PRO A 43 5.34 22.36 14.57
CA PRO A 43 4.71 23.34 13.71
C PRO A 43 3.94 22.56 12.64
N LEU A 44 2.66 22.88 12.43
CA LEU A 44 1.83 22.25 11.40
C LEU A 44 2.56 22.47 10.07
N SER A 45 3.38 21.50 9.68
CA SER A 45 4.13 21.55 8.43
C SER A 45 3.13 21.22 7.35
N ASN A 46 2.85 22.18 6.48
CA ASN A 46 1.99 21.94 5.35
C ASN A 46 2.85 21.51 4.17
N LEU A 47 2.50 20.38 3.59
CA LEU A 47 3.25 19.70 2.55
C LEU A 47 2.33 19.51 1.35
N TYR A 48 2.88 19.64 0.16
CA TYR A 48 2.23 19.16 -1.04
C TYR A 48 2.11 17.64 -0.99
N THR A 49 0.89 17.14 -0.81
CA THR A 49 0.59 15.69 -0.80
C THR A 49 -0.31 15.26 -1.95
N ARG A 50 -0.86 16.22 -2.72
CA ARG A 50 -1.87 15.97 -3.76
C ARG A 50 -1.53 16.63 -5.09
N CYS A 51 -1.63 15.90 -6.19
CA CYS A 51 -1.40 16.38 -7.55
C CYS A 51 -2.33 17.54 -7.96
N SER A 52 -3.52 17.64 -7.36
CA SER A 52 -4.46 18.74 -7.57
C SER A 52 -4.05 20.06 -6.92
N SER A 53 -3.11 20.01 -5.98
CA SER A 53 -2.63 21.18 -5.24
C SER A 53 -1.17 21.52 -5.54
N THR A 54 -0.39 20.54 -6.00
CA THR A 54 1.05 20.72 -6.25
C THR A 54 1.31 21.38 -7.60
N PRO A 55 2.01 22.53 -7.64
CA PRO A 55 2.53 23.11 -8.87
C PRO A 55 3.45 22.13 -9.62
N LEU A 56 3.38 22.13 -10.95
CA LEU A 56 4.17 21.22 -11.76
C LEU A 56 5.68 21.46 -11.59
N ASP A 57 6.12 22.72 -11.44
CA ASP A 57 7.54 23.04 -11.27
C ASP A 57 8.13 22.47 -9.96
N VAL A 58 7.35 22.46 -8.87
CA VAL A 58 7.72 21.84 -7.60
C VAL A 58 7.86 20.32 -7.78
N PHE A 59 6.93 19.70 -8.51
CA PHE A 59 6.96 18.27 -8.79
C PHE A 59 8.17 17.88 -9.67
N ILE A 60 8.48 18.66 -10.71
CA ILE A 60 9.65 18.44 -11.57
C ILE A 60 10.94 18.50 -10.75
N ASP A 61 11.09 19.51 -9.89
CA ASP A 61 12.30 19.66 -9.07
C ASP A 61 12.47 18.52 -8.05
N ALA A 62 11.36 18.06 -7.47
CA ALA A 62 11.35 16.88 -6.60
C ALA A 62 11.70 15.58 -7.36
N LEU A 63 11.20 15.43 -8.59
CA LEU A 63 11.37 14.22 -9.40
C LEU A 63 12.78 14.12 -10.01
N VAL A 64 13.24 15.20 -10.64
CA VAL A 64 14.47 15.26 -11.45
C VAL A 64 15.66 15.59 -10.58
N ASN A 65 15.60 16.68 -9.81
CA ASN A 65 16.72 17.18 -9.00
C ASN A 65 16.78 16.58 -7.59
N LYS A 66 15.84 15.68 -7.27
CA LYS A 66 15.69 15.02 -5.95
C LYS A 66 15.53 16.03 -4.80
N ASN A 67 15.06 17.24 -5.11
CA ASN A 67 14.89 18.30 -4.13
C ASN A 67 13.51 18.22 -3.46
N LEU A 68 13.36 17.25 -2.56
CA LEU A 68 12.10 17.05 -1.84
C LEU A 68 11.78 18.19 -0.85
N GLY A 69 12.74 19.08 -0.56
CA GLY A 69 12.53 20.25 0.29
C GLY A 69 11.48 21.21 -0.25
N ARG A 70 11.28 21.26 -1.57
CA ARG A 70 10.25 22.09 -2.21
C ARG A 70 8.81 21.63 -1.98
N LEU A 71 8.62 20.42 -1.46
CA LEU A 71 7.30 19.95 -1.06
C LEU A 71 6.78 20.68 0.19
N VAL A 72 7.65 21.33 0.96
CA VAL A 72 7.28 22.10 2.15
C VAL A 72 6.70 23.45 1.73
N ILE A 73 5.40 23.65 1.98
CA ILE A 73 4.72 24.93 1.75
C ILE A 73 5.10 25.91 2.86
N TYR A 74 4.99 25.48 4.12
CA TYR A 74 5.46 26.22 5.28
C TYR A 74 5.68 25.29 6.48
N GLY A 75 6.44 25.80 7.46
CA GLY A 75 6.79 25.07 8.69
C GLY A 75 8.05 24.21 8.55
N LYS A 76 8.34 23.43 9.59
CA LYS A 76 9.49 22.51 9.63
C LYS A 76 9.00 21.08 9.58
N ALA A 77 9.05 20.46 8.40
CA ALA A 77 8.76 19.04 8.22
C ALA A 77 10.00 18.19 8.53
N THR A 78 9.79 16.99 9.07
CA THR A 78 10.88 16.01 9.20
C THR A 78 11.12 15.31 7.86
N HIS A 79 12.32 14.74 7.66
CA HIS A 79 12.62 13.93 6.49
C HIS A 79 11.60 12.82 6.24
N LYS A 80 11.12 12.16 7.30
CA LYS A 80 10.07 11.15 7.19
C LYS A 80 8.78 11.74 6.61
N GLN A 81 8.31 12.87 7.12
CA GLN A 81 7.08 13.50 6.62
C GLN A 81 7.20 13.93 5.16
N ILE A 82 8.38 14.42 4.76
CA ILE A 82 8.66 14.82 3.37
C ILE A 82 8.64 13.58 2.45
N ASN A 83 9.26 12.48 2.87
CA ASN A 83 9.25 11.23 2.09
C ASN A 83 7.84 10.63 2.00
N ASP A 84 7.09 10.60 3.10
CA ASP A 84 5.70 10.11 3.11
C ASP A 84 4.82 10.98 2.17
N ALA A 85 5.03 12.30 2.15
CA ALA A 85 4.31 13.21 1.25
C ALA A 85 4.69 13.00 -0.22
N TRP A 86 5.98 12.79 -0.50
CA TRP A 86 6.47 12.47 -1.83
C TRP A 86 5.90 11.14 -2.34
N GLU A 87 5.87 10.11 -1.51
CA GLU A 87 5.29 8.80 -1.85
C GLU A 87 3.82 8.94 -2.24
N LEU A 88 3.01 9.62 -1.41
CA LEU A 88 1.60 9.88 -1.71
C LEU A 88 1.41 10.64 -3.02
N LEU A 89 2.18 11.72 -3.23
CA LEU A 89 2.10 12.56 -4.41
C LEU A 89 2.51 11.80 -5.69
N PHE A 90 3.61 11.05 -5.62
CA PHE A 90 4.13 10.30 -6.76
C PHE A 90 3.21 9.13 -7.11
N THR A 91 2.67 8.42 -6.12
CA THR A 91 1.65 7.39 -6.36
C THR A 91 0.42 7.96 -7.04
N GLU A 92 -0.11 9.09 -6.55
CA GLU A 92 -1.27 9.75 -7.17
C GLU A 92 -0.96 10.20 -8.61
N TYR A 93 0.21 10.80 -8.86
CA TYR A 93 0.64 11.20 -10.21
C TYR A 93 0.63 10.02 -11.17
N CYS A 94 1.16 8.89 -10.73
CA CYS A 94 1.25 7.73 -11.57
C CYS A 94 -0.13 7.05 -11.81
N GLU A 95 -1.02 7.08 -10.83
CA GLU A 95 -2.43 6.67 -11.00
C GLU A 95 -3.15 7.55 -12.03
N ILE A 96 -3.02 8.88 -11.90
CA ILE A 96 -3.71 9.81 -12.81
C ILE A 96 -3.07 9.90 -14.19
N SER A 97 -1.76 9.67 -14.33
CA SER A 97 -1.09 9.65 -15.64
C SER A 97 -1.50 8.43 -16.45
N GLY A 98 -1.78 7.31 -15.78
CA GLY A 98 -2.20 6.08 -16.45
C GLY A 98 -1.09 5.44 -17.28
N SER A 99 0.18 5.68 -16.92
CA SER A 99 1.32 4.98 -17.53
C SER A 99 1.11 3.47 -17.42
N PRO A 100 1.04 2.73 -18.55
CA PRO A 100 0.84 1.28 -18.53
C PRO A 100 1.94 0.55 -17.73
N GLN A 101 3.17 1.08 -17.79
CA GLN A 101 4.32 0.54 -17.07
C GLN A 101 4.14 0.67 -15.56
N TYR A 102 3.72 1.84 -15.07
CA TYR A 102 3.50 2.03 -13.63
C TYR A 102 2.25 1.31 -13.13
N GLN A 103 1.18 1.25 -13.94
CA GLN A 103 0.00 0.44 -13.61
C GLN A 103 0.38 -1.04 -13.44
N GLY A 104 1.26 -1.56 -14.31
CA GLY A 104 1.86 -2.88 -14.14
C GLY A 104 2.59 -3.02 -12.80
N LEU A 105 3.45 -2.06 -12.46
CA LEU A 105 4.22 -2.06 -11.22
C LEU A 105 3.34 -1.99 -9.96
N VAL A 106 2.29 -1.14 -9.94
CA VAL A 106 1.32 -1.06 -8.84
C VAL A 106 0.53 -2.34 -8.69
N ASN A 107 0.08 -2.92 -9.80
CA ASN A 107 -0.66 -4.17 -9.77
C ASN A 107 0.21 -5.31 -9.22
N LEU A 108 1.47 -5.40 -9.65
CA LEU A 108 2.45 -6.35 -9.13
C LEU A 108 2.72 -6.13 -7.63
N THR A 109 2.88 -4.89 -7.17
CA THR A 109 3.04 -4.61 -5.73
C THR A 109 1.84 -5.10 -4.91
N ARG A 110 0.61 -4.88 -5.40
CA ARG A 110 -0.62 -5.38 -4.76
C ARG A 110 -0.66 -6.90 -4.76
N GLU A 111 -0.28 -7.53 -5.87
CA GLU A 111 -0.22 -8.98 -6.00
C GLU A 111 0.81 -9.60 -5.05
N ILE A 112 2.03 -9.07 -5.02
CA ILE A 112 3.10 -9.45 -4.08
C ILE A 112 2.59 -9.36 -2.65
N GLY A 113 1.98 -8.24 -2.26
CA GLY A 113 1.43 -8.04 -0.92
C GLY A 113 0.34 -9.06 -0.56
N SER A 114 -0.54 -9.38 -1.53
CA SER A 114 -1.59 -10.39 -1.38
C SER A 114 -1.00 -11.80 -1.20
N LEU A 115 -0.05 -12.19 -2.05
CA LEU A 115 0.62 -13.49 -2.01
C LEU A 115 1.44 -13.68 -0.72
N GLN A 116 2.20 -12.67 -0.30
CA GLN A 116 2.93 -12.66 0.97
C GLN A 116 1.98 -12.82 2.16
N SER A 117 0.90 -12.04 2.20
CA SER A 117 -0.10 -12.11 3.27
C SER A 117 -0.77 -13.48 3.34
N LYS A 118 -1.12 -14.05 2.18
CA LYS A 118 -1.68 -15.40 2.06
C LYS A 118 -0.71 -16.45 2.57
N LEU A 119 0.54 -16.42 2.12
CA LEU A 119 1.58 -17.37 2.50
C LEU A 119 1.89 -17.32 4.00
N LEU A 120 2.03 -16.11 4.56
CA LEU A 120 2.20 -15.90 6.00
C LEU A 120 1.02 -16.48 6.80
N SER A 121 -0.20 -16.23 6.34
CA SER A 121 -1.41 -16.76 6.97
C SER A 121 -1.46 -18.28 6.96
N ILE A 122 -1.11 -18.91 5.82
CA ILE A 122 -1.05 -20.38 5.70
C ILE A 122 0.00 -20.95 6.65
N ARG A 123 1.23 -20.42 6.62
CA ARG A 123 2.34 -20.88 7.48
C ARG A 123 1.99 -20.76 8.97
N LEU A 124 1.33 -19.67 9.36
CA LEU A 124 0.87 -19.48 10.74
C LEU A 124 -0.22 -20.50 11.10
N CYS A 125 -1.21 -20.72 10.23
CA CYS A 125 -2.25 -21.72 10.46
C CYS A 125 -1.66 -23.13 10.61
N VAL A 126 -0.71 -23.51 9.75
CA VAL A 126 -0.01 -24.79 9.84
C VAL A 126 0.78 -24.91 11.16
N LYS A 127 1.54 -23.89 11.55
CA LYS A 127 2.25 -23.88 12.84
C LYS A 127 1.30 -24.05 14.02
N VAL A 128 0.15 -23.36 13.99
CA VAL A 128 -0.88 -23.52 15.02
C VAL A 128 -1.37 -24.97 15.05
N LEU A 129 -1.77 -25.52 13.89
CA LEU A 129 -2.30 -26.89 13.79
C LEU A 129 -1.30 -27.98 14.16
N ALA A 130 -0.01 -27.75 13.95
CA ALA A 130 1.06 -28.64 14.37
C ALA A 130 1.25 -28.66 15.90
N TYR A 131 0.99 -27.53 16.57
CA TYR A 131 1.08 -27.44 18.03
C TYR A 131 -0.21 -27.87 18.73
N ARG A 132 -1.37 -27.43 18.22
CA ARG A 132 -2.69 -27.77 18.75
C ARG A 132 -3.78 -27.61 17.70
N TYR A 133 -4.86 -28.37 17.84
CA TYR A 133 -6.04 -28.16 17.01
C TYR A 133 -6.61 -26.74 17.19
N SER A 134 -7.01 -26.12 16.07
CA SER A 134 -7.67 -24.83 16.07
C SER A 134 -8.68 -24.74 14.94
N ALA A 135 -9.97 -24.68 15.29
CA ALA A 135 -11.05 -24.52 14.32
C ALA A 135 -10.90 -23.23 13.48
N ARG A 136 -10.35 -22.16 14.08
CA ARG A 136 -10.07 -20.90 13.36
C ARG A 136 -8.98 -21.09 12.29
N ALA A 137 -7.93 -21.84 12.60
CA ALA A 137 -6.88 -22.14 11.62
C ALA A 137 -7.42 -23.00 10.46
N VAL A 138 -8.22 -24.02 10.77
CA VAL A 138 -8.89 -24.85 9.75
C VAL A 138 -9.82 -24.00 8.86
N SER A 139 -10.65 -23.13 9.45
CA SER A 139 -11.54 -22.24 8.69
C SER A 139 -10.79 -21.30 7.76
N THR A 140 -9.69 -20.69 8.24
CA THR A 140 -8.82 -19.83 7.41
C THR A 140 -8.19 -20.62 6.25
N LEU A 141 -7.69 -21.83 6.49
CA LEU A 141 -7.15 -22.68 5.43
C LEU A 141 -8.22 -23.07 4.40
N ARG A 142 -9.45 -23.38 4.83
CA ARG A 142 -10.57 -23.66 3.91
C ARG A 142 -10.91 -22.45 3.04
N ARG A 143 -10.89 -21.22 3.60
CA ARG A 143 -11.08 -19.99 2.82
C ARG A 143 -10.04 -19.81 1.71
N PHE A 144 -8.84 -20.37 1.88
CA PHE A 144 -7.80 -20.37 0.85
C PHE A 144 -7.85 -21.58 -0.09
N GLY A 145 -8.86 -22.45 0.02
CA GLY A 145 -9.04 -23.62 -0.84
C GLY A 145 -8.32 -24.89 -0.37
N TYR A 146 -7.94 -24.96 0.91
CA TYR A 146 -7.37 -26.17 1.52
C TYR A 146 -8.46 -26.93 2.30
N ASN A 147 -9.28 -27.68 1.57
CA ASN A 147 -10.45 -28.40 2.08
C ASN A 147 -10.10 -29.79 2.62
N TYR A 148 -9.18 -29.87 3.58
CA TYR A 148 -8.82 -31.12 4.25
C TYR A 148 -9.66 -31.39 5.51
N LYS A 149 -9.62 -32.64 5.99
CA LYS A 149 -10.45 -33.09 7.11
C LYS A 149 -9.88 -32.64 8.46
N PHE A 150 -8.55 -32.69 8.62
CA PHE A 150 -7.86 -32.43 9.89
C PHE A 150 -8.46 -33.23 11.05
N ASN A 151 -8.57 -34.55 10.87
CA ASN A 151 -9.20 -35.45 11.83
C ASN A 151 -8.28 -35.76 13.03
N LEU A 152 -8.65 -35.35 14.24
CA LEU A 152 -7.85 -35.63 15.45
C LEU A 152 -7.86 -37.11 15.87
N GLN A 153 -8.86 -37.88 15.43
CA GLN A 153 -8.96 -39.31 15.71
C GLN A 153 -8.05 -40.16 14.81
N ASP A 154 -7.45 -39.55 13.78
CA ASP A 154 -6.47 -40.18 12.89
C ASP A 154 -5.20 -39.32 12.88
N PRO A 155 -4.27 -39.51 13.85
CA PRO A 155 -3.06 -38.69 13.95
C PRO A 155 -2.20 -38.73 12.68
N GLU A 156 -2.13 -39.87 11.99
CA GLU A 156 -1.39 -39.97 10.74
C GLU A 156 -2.07 -39.21 9.61
N GLY A 157 -3.39 -39.35 9.46
CA GLY A 157 -4.18 -38.57 8.51
C GLY A 157 -4.09 -37.07 8.77
N TYR A 158 -4.10 -36.66 10.04
CA TYR A 158 -3.92 -35.28 10.45
C TYR A 158 -2.57 -34.70 10.00
N LEU A 159 -1.48 -35.45 10.21
CA LEU A 159 -0.15 -35.06 9.76
C LEU A 159 -0.02 -35.06 8.23
N ARG A 160 -0.67 -36.01 7.54
CA ARG A 160 -0.75 -36.03 6.07
C ARG A 160 -1.46 -34.79 5.54
N ASP A 161 -2.58 -34.40 6.14
CA ASP A 161 -3.34 -33.20 5.77
C ASP A 161 -2.47 -31.93 5.95
N ILE A 162 -1.76 -31.80 7.07
CA ILE A 162 -0.82 -30.68 7.30
C ILE A 162 0.29 -30.65 6.23
N LYS A 163 0.91 -31.80 5.93
CA LYS A 163 1.93 -31.90 4.87
C LYS A 163 1.35 -31.53 3.50
N ALA A 164 0.11 -31.94 3.21
CA ALA A 164 -0.56 -31.63 1.96
C ALA A 164 -0.84 -30.13 1.80
N VAL A 165 -1.19 -29.42 2.88
CA VAL A 165 -1.28 -27.94 2.88
C VAL A 165 0.05 -27.32 2.52
N MET A 166 1.13 -27.74 3.19
CA MET A 166 2.48 -27.20 2.95
C MET A 166 2.97 -27.47 1.53
N THR A 167 2.73 -28.66 1.00
CA THR A 167 3.08 -29.00 -0.39
C THR A 167 2.29 -28.15 -1.37
N LYS A 168 0.98 -28.03 -1.18
CA LYS A 168 0.12 -27.23 -2.07
C LYS A 168 0.37 -25.73 -1.93
N SER A 169 0.86 -25.23 -0.78
CA SER A 169 1.22 -23.81 -0.63
C SER A 169 2.48 -23.42 -1.39
N LYS A 170 3.33 -24.37 -1.81
CA LYS A 170 4.50 -24.07 -2.66
C LYS A 170 4.13 -23.39 -3.97
N SER A 171 2.94 -23.64 -4.53
CA SER A 171 2.51 -22.91 -5.73
C SER A 171 2.31 -21.41 -5.47
N VAL A 172 1.92 -21.03 -4.24
CA VAL A 172 1.83 -19.62 -3.82
C VAL A 172 3.22 -19.02 -3.65
N GLU A 173 4.20 -19.81 -3.18
CA GLU A 173 5.61 -19.41 -3.09
C GLU A 173 6.19 -19.15 -4.50
N ILE A 174 5.98 -20.08 -5.44
CA ILE A 174 6.43 -19.93 -6.83
C ILE A 174 5.80 -18.71 -7.48
N ALA A 175 4.49 -18.49 -7.30
CA ALA A 175 3.82 -17.31 -7.83
C ALA A 175 4.41 -16.01 -7.24
N LEU A 176 4.72 -15.99 -5.94
CA LEU A 176 5.37 -14.86 -5.30
C LEU A 176 6.75 -14.58 -5.89
N ASP A 177 7.58 -15.61 -6.07
CA ASP A 177 8.90 -15.47 -6.66
C ASP A 177 8.83 -14.94 -8.10
N GLN A 178 7.86 -15.42 -8.89
CA GLN A 178 7.61 -14.92 -10.25
C GLN A 178 7.21 -13.44 -10.25
N SER A 179 6.26 -13.03 -9.42
CA SER A 179 5.85 -11.62 -9.32
C SER A 179 7.00 -10.72 -8.86
N LEU A 180 7.88 -11.19 -7.96
CA LEU A 180 9.07 -10.44 -7.54
C LEU A 180 10.08 -10.25 -8.68
N VAL A 181 10.34 -11.30 -9.47
CA VAL A 181 11.22 -11.23 -10.64
C VAL A 181 10.67 -10.26 -11.70
N GLU A 182 9.36 -10.31 -11.95
CA GLU A 182 8.70 -9.39 -12.88
C GLU A 182 8.74 -7.94 -12.38
N TYR A 183 8.51 -7.74 -11.09
CA TYR A 183 8.62 -6.43 -10.44
C TYR A 183 10.02 -5.84 -10.61
N ASP A 184 11.07 -6.61 -10.31
CA ASP A 184 12.46 -6.17 -10.47
C ASP A 184 12.82 -5.84 -11.93
N LYS A 185 12.26 -6.59 -12.88
CA LYS A 185 12.44 -6.33 -14.30
C LYS A 185 11.81 -5.00 -14.70
N LEU A 186 10.55 -4.75 -14.33
CA LEU A 186 9.87 -3.49 -14.63
C LEU A 186 10.53 -2.30 -13.94
N LEU A 187 11.04 -2.47 -12.72
CA LEU A 187 11.79 -1.44 -12.01
C LEU A 187 13.05 -1.04 -12.80
N LYS A 188 13.86 -2.01 -13.24
CA LYS A 188 15.08 -1.77 -14.03
C LYS A 188 14.80 -1.18 -15.40
N GLU A 189 13.71 -1.58 -16.06
CA GLU A 189 13.28 -1.00 -17.32
C GLU A 189 12.80 0.46 -17.17
N SER A 190 12.29 0.82 -15.99
CA SER A 190 11.85 2.19 -15.67
C SER A 190 13.01 3.15 -15.34
N ASP A 191 14.10 2.67 -14.75
CA ASP A 191 15.30 3.47 -14.44
C ASP A 191 16.08 3.92 -15.69
N GLY A 192 15.83 3.29 -16.86
CA GLY A 192 16.59 3.55 -18.10
C GLY A 192 16.21 4.83 -18.87
N LYS A 193 15.10 5.49 -18.54
CA LYS A 193 14.72 6.79 -19.13
C LYS A 193 14.63 7.83 -18.02
N ASN A 194 15.78 8.35 -17.59
CA ASN A 194 15.84 9.49 -16.69
C ASN A 194 15.02 10.64 -17.26
N LEU A 195 13.87 10.91 -16.64
CA LEU A 195 13.07 12.10 -16.93
C LEU A 195 13.97 13.31 -16.60
N THR A 196 14.29 14.11 -17.62
CA THR A 196 15.08 15.34 -17.48
C THR A 196 14.17 16.56 -17.43
N GLU A 197 14.68 17.70 -16.98
CA GLU A 197 13.94 18.97 -17.09
C GLU A 197 13.58 19.29 -18.53
N ASP A 198 14.49 19.01 -19.48
CA ASP A 198 14.28 19.20 -20.92
C ASP A 198 13.09 18.40 -21.45
N TYR A 199 12.86 17.18 -20.94
CA TYR A 199 11.66 16.39 -21.27
C TYR A 199 10.37 17.15 -20.93
N PHE A 200 10.28 17.71 -19.72
CA PHE A 200 9.11 18.47 -19.30
C PHE A 200 8.98 19.80 -20.04
N GLN A 201 10.10 20.47 -20.31
CA GLN A 201 10.10 21.73 -21.05
C GLN A 201 9.57 21.53 -22.47
N LYS A 202 10.01 20.48 -23.18
CA LYS A 202 9.48 20.12 -24.50
C LYS A 202 8.00 19.79 -24.45
N ALA A 203 7.57 19.00 -23.46
CA ALA A 203 6.15 18.68 -23.27
C ALA A 203 5.30 19.94 -23.03
N LEU A 204 5.77 20.89 -22.23
CA LEU A 204 5.07 22.17 -21.98
C LEU A 204 4.98 23.04 -23.23
N VAL A 205 6.02 23.08 -24.06
CA VAL A 205 5.99 23.80 -25.34
C VAL A 205 4.96 23.18 -26.29
N GLU A 206 4.95 21.84 -26.41
CA GLU A 206 3.98 21.12 -27.23
C GLU A 206 2.54 21.33 -26.73
N LEU A 207 2.33 21.26 -25.42
CA LEU A 207 1.03 21.52 -24.81
C LEU A 207 0.61 22.98 -25.01
N SER A 208 1.52 23.93 -24.88
CA SER A 208 1.20 25.36 -25.10
C SER A 208 0.74 25.61 -26.54
N LYS A 209 1.43 25.00 -27.51
CA LYS A 209 1.03 25.06 -28.92
C LYS A 209 -0.34 24.44 -29.15
N PHE A 210 -0.61 23.28 -28.53
CA PHE A 210 -1.86 22.56 -28.65
C PHE A 210 -3.05 23.31 -28.01
N MET A 211 -2.84 23.88 -26.82
CA MET A 211 -3.88 24.57 -26.06
C MET A 211 -4.15 26.00 -26.58
N GLY A 212 -3.22 26.58 -27.34
CA GLY A 212 -3.34 27.93 -27.89
C GLY A 212 -2.96 29.05 -26.91
N PHE A 213 -2.38 28.70 -25.76
CA PHE A 213 -1.87 29.65 -24.77
C PHE A 213 -0.62 29.09 -24.07
N ARG A 214 0.16 29.96 -23.42
CA ARG A 214 1.37 29.54 -22.70
C ARG A 214 0.98 28.78 -21.43
N VAL A 215 1.40 27.51 -21.35
CA VAL A 215 1.28 26.69 -20.14
C VAL A 215 2.50 26.96 -19.25
N ASN A 216 2.28 27.51 -18.06
CA ASN A 216 3.34 27.84 -17.11
C ASN A 216 3.41 26.80 -15.98
N ALA A 217 4.54 26.12 -15.84
CA ALA A 217 4.75 25.07 -14.82
C ALA A 217 4.55 25.55 -13.37
N ARG A 218 4.72 26.85 -13.10
CA ARG A 218 4.51 27.43 -11.76
C ARG A 218 3.04 27.69 -11.43
N GLU A 219 2.20 27.77 -12.45
CA GLU A 219 0.77 28.10 -12.32
C GLU A 219 -0.10 26.87 -12.46
N VAL A 220 0.29 25.93 -13.32
CA VAL A 220 -0.45 24.68 -13.50
C VAL A 220 -0.08 23.67 -12.43
N THR A 221 -1.09 22.95 -11.97
CA THR A 221 -0.93 21.80 -11.08
C THR A 221 -0.53 20.55 -11.85
N VAL A 222 0.05 19.57 -11.16
CA VAL A 222 0.38 18.26 -11.73
C VAL A 222 -0.87 17.60 -12.35
N SER A 223 -2.03 17.72 -11.69
CA SER A 223 -3.29 17.15 -12.18
C SER A 223 -3.77 17.79 -13.48
N GLU A 224 -3.66 19.12 -13.61
CA GLU A 224 -4.04 19.84 -14.82
C GLU A 224 -3.11 19.50 -15.98
N TYR A 225 -1.81 19.44 -15.72
CA TYR A 225 -0.82 18.99 -16.70
C TYR A 225 -1.16 17.61 -17.27
N VAL A 226 -1.43 16.63 -16.39
CA VAL A 226 -1.82 15.27 -16.80
C VAL A 226 -3.12 15.28 -17.59
N ALA A 227 -4.12 16.08 -17.18
CA ALA A 227 -5.38 16.21 -17.90
C ALA A 227 -5.18 16.79 -19.32
N MET A 228 -4.30 17.79 -19.47
CA MET A 228 -3.96 18.39 -20.75
C MET A 228 -3.27 17.38 -21.68
N ILE A 229 -2.33 16.57 -21.18
CA ILE A 229 -1.71 15.48 -21.93
C ILE A 229 -2.76 14.49 -22.43
N LYS A 230 -3.63 13.99 -21.53
CA LYS A 230 -4.67 13.03 -21.88
C LYS A 230 -5.65 13.57 -22.92
N ARG A 231 -5.97 14.87 -22.82
CA ARG A 231 -6.82 15.55 -23.82
C ARG A 231 -6.13 15.55 -25.19
N ARG A 232 -4.87 15.97 -25.26
CA ARG A 232 -4.07 15.96 -26.49
C ARG A 232 -4.00 14.57 -27.10
N GLU A 233 -3.68 13.54 -26.31
CA GLU A 233 -3.61 12.15 -26.78
C GLU A 233 -4.94 11.66 -27.35
N ARG A 234 -6.05 11.97 -26.68
CA ARG A 234 -7.40 11.63 -27.16
C ARG A 234 -7.71 12.29 -28.50
N GLU A 235 -7.37 13.56 -28.68
CA GLU A 235 -7.61 14.29 -29.93
C GLU A 235 -6.71 13.77 -31.08
N ILE A 236 -5.46 13.41 -30.79
CA ILE A 236 -4.57 12.73 -31.75
C ILE A 236 -5.18 11.38 -32.18
N GLN A 237 -5.67 10.57 -31.23
CA GLN A 237 -6.29 9.28 -31.56
C GLN A 237 -7.55 9.43 -32.41
N LEU A 238 -8.39 10.43 -32.12
CA LEU A 238 -9.59 10.72 -32.90
C LEU A 238 -9.25 11.14 -34.33
N SER A 239 -8.26 12.01 -34.52
CA SER A 239 -7.83 12.45 -35.86
C SER A 239 -7.25 11.29 -36.69
N LEU A 240 -6.42 10.43 -36.08
CA LEU A 240 -5.91 9.21 -36.72
C LEU A 240 -7.04 8.26 -37.13
N ASN A 241 -8.04 8.07 -36.27
CA ASN A 241 -9.18 7.20 -36.58
C ASN A 241 -10.07 7.77 -37.70
N GLN A 242 -10.23 9.09 -37.77
CA GLN A 242 -10.94 9.75 -38.87
C GLN A 242 -10.20 9.60 -40.20
N ASN A 243 -8.87 9.75 -40.19
CA ASN A 243 -8.05 9.57 -41.40
C ASN A 243 -8.12 8.12 -41.92
N LYS A 244 -8.01 7.13 -41.03
CA LYS A 244 -8.20 5.70 -41.38
C LYS A 244 -9.58 5.38 -41.97
N ARG A 245 -10.64 6.09 -41.53
CA ARG A 245 -12.00 5.93 -42.09
C ARG A 245 -12.12 6.56 -43.48
N LYS A 246 -11.42 7.66 -43.76
CA LYS A 246 -11.39 8.31 -45.08
C LYS A 246 -10.54 7.53 -46.09
N GLU A 247 -9.50 6.84 -45.62
CA GLU A 247 -8.60 6.02 -46.44
C GLU A 247 -9.17 4.65 -46.84
N LYS A 248 -10.29 4.19 -46.25
CA LYS A 248 -11.06 3.06 -46.79
C LYS A 248 -11.98 3.62 -47.88
N PRO A 249 -11.62 3.55 -49.17
CA PRO A 249 -12.52 3.99 -50.22
C PRO A 249 -13.74 3.07 -50.18
N ASN A 250 -14.91 3.62 -50.50
CA ASN A 250 -16.08 2.82 -50.85
C ASN A 250 -15.66 1.72 -51.83
N GLY A 251 -15.52 0.49 -51.34
CA GLY A 251 -15.60 -0.70 -52.16
C GLY A 251 -17.01 -0.73 -52.72
N LYS A 252 -17.23 0.00 -53.81
CA LYS A 252 -18.42 -0.14 -54.63
C LYS A 252 -18.30 -1.47 -55.36
N TYR A 253 -19.27 -2.34 -55.04
CA TYR A 253 -20.01 -3.28 -55.88
C TYR A 253 -19.33 -3.74 -57.18
#